data_AF-A0A851GI30-F1
#
_entry.id   AF-A0A851GI30-F1
#
_cell.length_a   1.000
_cell.length_b   1.000
_cell.length_c   1.000
_cell.angle_alpha   90.00
_cell.angle_beta   90.00
_cell.angle_gamma   90.00
#
_symmetry.space_group_name_H-M   'P 1'
#
loop_
_entity.id
_entity.type
_entity.pdbx_description
1 polymer ?
#
loop_
_entity_poly.entity_id
_entity_poly.type
_entity_poly.pdbx_seq_one_letter_code
_entity_poly.pdbx_strand_id
1 'polypeptide(L)'
;MPRTLMQRYKEEIVSEIKTEHDADVKGEFSPDIHQAFVQKLVRTQIDEIFEKLPELDGLVVRVGETYLHDMPHHTGGDPIVNGVESHLVMLNLLRECVCVKHGKRLLYRTWLSEIDEDAEQYRDVSARVEPHPLLMLSIKHCVGDFHRAHTFSPPLGIGQHPQIVEVQCQREYEGKGAYPNYIADGVINGFEEYDYLMPKGNTLNNRCLRDLLQSPQFAGVWTWSRGGGWKGPYIQNEFWCDANAWVIAQWGRNPESDCDDLLRQFFAEHGFNQSDQNALLELSHLSTKAVLRGVASIKGGHNTLWTRDHYIGGIEDEGGYMDRAITEIVQNDRVEEMIAERESSVILWKQIVKLADSLTSGSEELREFIRVSCRYGLCCYQVYLEAWTAMLIEKQAVLTDQPVPWDRIHTSIVKYDKAWQRWHLLHKNHPLCSSLYQDTYCEYVRDQGMIPSTGVGDSMSRYREAIASETVTSF
;
A
#
# COMPACT_ATOMS: atom_id res chain seq x y z
N MET A 1 10.56 14.15 20.42
CA MET A 1 10.90 14.74 21.74
C MET A 1 10.85 16.26 21.71
N PRO A 2 10.29 16.97 22.70
CA PRO A 2 10.42 18.42 22.84
C PRO A 2 11.89 18.88 22.86
N ARG A 3 12.23 19.92 22.09
CA ARG A 3 13.62 20.45 22.00
C ARG A 3 14.18 20.89 23.36
N THR A 4 13.35 21.37 24.26
CA THR A 4 13.77 21.80 25.61
C THR A 4 14.25 20.64 26.48
N LEU A 5 13.65 19.44 26.35
CA LEU A 5 14.14 18.24 27.03
C LEU A 5 15.51 17.85 26.48
N MET A 6 15.68 17.92 25.16
CA MET A 6 16.95 17.60 24.50
C MET A 6 18.07 18.55 24.91
N GLN A 7 17.79 19.84 25.09
CA GLN A 7 18.80 20.80 25.55
C GLN A 7 19.32 20.48 26.95
N ARG A 8 18.52 19.86 27.80
CA ARG A 8 18.84 19.64 29.21
C ARG A 8 19.35 18.24 29.53
N TYR A 9 18.84 17.23 28.81
CA TYR A 9 19.04 15.81 29.14
C TYR A 9 19.58 15.01 27.95
N LYS A 10 20.35 15.65 27.04
CA LYS A 10 20.84 15.00 25.80
C LYS A 10 21.55 13.67 26.07
N GLU A 11 22.45 13.65 27.04
CA GLU A 11 23.28 12.48 27.39
C GLU A 11 22.46 11.33 27.98
N GLU A 12 21.28 11.63 28.54
CA GLU A 12 20.36 10.65 29.12
C GLU A 12 19.21 10.28 28.15
N ILE A 13 19.26 10.77 26.91
CA ILE A 13 18.25 10.47 25.88
C ILE A 13 18.88 9.83 24.65
N VAL A 14 19.96 10.41 24.14
CA VAL A 14 20.50 10.08 22.82
C VAL A 14 21.24 8.76 22.85
N SER A 15 20.95 7.90 21.88
CA SER A 15 21.69 6.67 21.62
C SER A 15 23.12 6.95 21.17
N GLU A 16 24.07 6.18 21.68
CA GLU A 16 25.43 6.13 21.12
C GLU A 16 25.48 5.30 19.83
N ILE A 17 24.48 4.44 19.60
CA ILE A 17 24.34 3.63 18.39
C ILE A 17 23.81 4.53 17.27
N LYS A 18 24.61 4.69 16.22
CA LYS A 18 24.15 5.29 14.97
C LYS A 18 23.27 4.29 14.22
N THR A 19 22.01 4.65 14.02
CA THR A 19 21.08 3.90 13.16
C THR A 19 21.12 4.50 11.76
N GLU A 20 21.65 3.77 10.78
CA GLU A 20 21.43 4.05 9.35
C GLU A 20 20.17 3.31 8.90
N HIS A 21 19.25 3.98 8.20
CA HIS A 21 18.01 3.37 7.72
C HIS A 21 17.61 3.90 6.34
N ASP A 22 17.00 3.03 5.54
CA ASP A 22 16.61 3.27 4.14
C ASP A 22 15.46 4.27 3.97
N ALA A 23 14.69 4.54 5.03
CA ALA A 23 13.66 5.57 5.03
C ALA A 23 14.25 6.87 5.61
N ASP A 24 14.34 7.93 4.79
CA ASP A 24 14.80 9.28 5.14
C ASP A 24 13.91 10.03 6.17
N VAL A 25 13.13 9.28 6.94
CA VAL A 25 12.00 9.68 7.79
C VAL A 25 12.39 9.73 9.28
N LYS A 26 13.67 9.71 9.66
CA LYS A 26 14.08 9.76 11.09
C LYS A 26 14.92 10.98 11.42
N GLY A 27 14.70 11.57 12.60
CA GLY A 27 15.35 12.81 13.05
C GLY A 27 16.88 12.74 13.16
N GLU A 28 17.51 13.88 13.45
CA GLU A 28 18.99 14.05 13.53
C GLU A 28 19.71 13.09 14.50
N PHE A 29 19.00 12.54 15.49
CA PHE A 29 19.49 11.58 16.47
C PHE A 29 18.34 10.66 16.90
N SER A 30 18.65 9.49 17.48
CA SER A 30 17.64 8.55 17.99
C SER A 30 17.63 8.56 19.53
N PRO A 31 16.47 8.76 20.19
CA PRO A 31 16.32 8.40 21.59
C PRO A 31 16.63 6.90 21.80
N ASP A 32 17.09 6.50 22.97
CA ASP A 32 17.36 5.08 23.27
C ASP A 32 16.41 4.54 24.33
N ILE A 33 15.52 3.62 23.94
CA ILE A 33 14.56 2.99 24.87
C ILE A 33 15.24 2.17 26.00
N HIS A 34 16.51 1.80 25.85
CA HIS A 34 17.26 1.11 26.90
C HIS A 34 17.68 2.06 28.03
N GLN A 35 17.69 3.37 27.80
CA GLN A 35 18.07 4.34 28.81
C GLN A 35 16.95 4.54 29.85
N ALA A 36 17.34 4.46 31.13
CA ALA A 36 16.40 4.56 32.25
C ALA A 36 15.58 5.87 32.23
N PHE A 37 16.20 6.97 31.79
CA PHE A 37 15.53 8.26 31.69
C PHE A 37 14.50 8.28 30.55
N VAL A 38 14.80 7.70 29.38
CA VAL A 38 13.82 7.56 28.29
C VAL A 38 12.63 6.71 28.73
N GLN A 39 12.86 5.57 29.38
CA GLN A 39 11.75 4.77 29.91
C GLN A 39 10.94 5.54 30.95
N LYS A 40 11.59 6.32 31.82
CA LYS A 40 10.89 7.18 32.79
C LYS A 40 9.99 8.19 32.08
N LEU A 41 10.46 8.83 31.00
CA LEU A 41 9.65 9.76 30.22
C LEU A 41 8.43 9.07 29.60
N VAL A 42 8.60 7.86 29.04
CA VAL A 42 7.48 7.07 28.50
C VAL A 42 6.45 6.75 29.61
N ARG A 43 6.90 6.28 30.78
CA ARG A 43 6.01 6.01 31.93
C ARG A 43 5.22 7.26 32.33
N THR A 44 5.92 8.39 32.51
CA THR A 44 5.28 9.65 32.91
C THR A 44 4.28 10.14 31.87
N GLN A 45 4.60 10.05 30.57
CA GLN A 45 3.66 10.44 29.52
C GLN A 45 2.38 9.58 29.55
N ILE A 46 2.51 8.26 29.70
CA ILE A 46 1.36 7.34 29.76
C ILE A 46 0.53 7.59 31.01
N ASP A 47 1.17 7.79 32.16
CA ASP A 47 0.50 8.15 33.41
C ASP A 47 -0.30 9.44 33.25
N GLU A 48 0.32 10.51 32.72
CA GLU A 48 -0.36 11.77 32.50
C GLU A 48 -1.52 11.67 31.51
N ILE A 49 -1.40 10.85 30.45
CA ILE A 49 -2.48 10.63 29.49
C ILE A 49 -3.70 10.04 30.20
N PHE A 50 -3.55 8.97 30.98
CA PHE A 50 -4.68 8.31 31.63
C PHE A 50 -5.17 9.02 32.89
N GLU A 51 -4.34 9.80 33.56
CA GLU A 51 -4.78 10.69 34.64
C GLU A 51 -5.65 11.83 34.10
N LYS A 52 -5.28 12.41 32.94
CA LYS A 52 -6.03 13.51 32.32
C LYS A 52 -7.28 13.02 31.57
N LEU A 53 -7.20 11.84 30.97
CA LEU A 53 -8.25 11.25 30.13
C LEU A 53 -8.58 9.82 30.61
N PRO A 54 -9.13 9.67 31.83
CA PRO A 54 -9.41 8.36 32.43
C PRO A 54 -10.43 7.52 31.65
N GLU A 55 -11.24 8.15 30.80
CA GLU A 55 -12.22 7.52 29.93
C GLU A 55 -11.62 6.81 28.71
N LEU A 56 -10.34 7.06 28.36
CA LEU A 56 -9.70 6.37 27.24
C LEU A 56 -9.68 4.86 27.49
N ASP A 57 -10.09 4.08 26.50
CA ASP A 57 -10.09 2.61 26.58
C ASP A 57 -8.67 2.02 26.49
N GLY A 58 -7.74 2.74 25.89
CA GLY A 58 -6.41 2.21 25.58
C GLY A 58 -5.58 3.08 24.64
N LEU A 59 -4.47 2.52 24.19
CA LEU A 59 -3.55 3.13 23.24
C LEU A 59 -3.30 2.20 22.05
N VAL A 60 -3.19 2.80 20.87
CA VAL A 60 -2.56 2.17 19.70
C VAL A 60 -1.17 2.77 19.58
N VAL A 61 -0.14 1.93 19.58
CA VAL A 61 1.26 2.39 19.53
C VAL A 61 1.93 1.87 18.26
N ARG A 62 2.64 2.78 17.58
CA ARG A 62 3.50 2.51 16.43
C ARG A 62 4.83 3.23 16.63
N VAL A 63 5.92 2.56 16.28
CA VAL A 63 7.28 3.10 16.20
C VAL A 63 7.81 2.91 14.76
N GLY A 64 9.05 3.30 14.44
CA GLY A 64 9.62 3.09 13.09
C GLY A 64 9.63 4.29 12.14
N GLU A 65 8.72 5.26 12.30
CA GLU A 65 8.66 6.47 11.45
C GLU A 65 8.38 7.70 12.30
N THR A 66 9.15 8.79 12.09
CA THR A 66 9.00 10.04 12.87
C THR A 66 8.95 11.26 11.97
N TYR A 67 7.74 11.73 11.68
CA TYR A 67 7.50 12.93 10.89
C TYR A 67 7.61 14.19 11.76
N LEU A 68 8.54 15.08 11.44
CA LEU A 68 8.76 16.33 12.20
C LEU A 68 8.63 17.60 11.36
N HIS A 69 8.32 17.48 10.06
CA HIS A 69 8.27 18.60 9.12
C HIS A 69 7.25 19.69 9.51
N ASP A 70 6.21 19.33 10.26
CA ASP A 70 5.17 20.22 10.78
C ASP A 70 5.26 20.43 12.32
N MET A 71 6.31 19.93 12.96
CA MET A 71 6.49 19.94 14.42
C MET A 71 7.77 20.68 14.86
N PRO A 72 7.84 22.02 14.69
CA PRO A 72 9.08 22.80 14.81
C PRO A 72 9.71 22.77 16.20
N HIS A 73 8.92 22.53 17.25
CA HIS A 73 9.40 22.45 18.64
C HIS A 73 9.83 21.03 19.06
N HIS A 74 9.78 20.07 18.14
CA HIS A 74 10.17 18.68 18.37
C HIS A 74 11.40 18.30 17.55
N THR A 75 12.09 17.27 18.03
CA THR A 75 13.30 16.69 17.42
C THR A 75 13.46 15.24 17.89
N GLY A 76 14.41 14.51 17.32
CA GLY A 76 14.68 13.11 17.58
C GLY A 76 13.91 12.17 16.65
N GLY A 77 14.49 11.00 16.39
CA GLY A 77 13.94 9.93 15.58
C GLY A 77 13.34 8.81 16.43
N ASP A 78 13.41 7.62 15.88
CA ASP A 78 12.81 6.41 16.43
C ASP A 78 13.56 5.91 17.68
N PRO A 79 12.87 5.56 18.78
CA PRO A 79 13.51 5.01 19.98
C PRO A 79 14.04 3.58 19.84
N ILE A 80 13.81 2.93 18.69
CA ILE A 80 14.28 1.58 18.37
C ILE A 80 15.68 1.67 17.76
N VAL A 81 16.70 1.32 18.55
CA VAL A 81 18.12 1.45 18.18
C VAL A 81 18.88 0.12 18.10
N ASN A 82 18.26 -0.95 18.60
CA ASN A 82 18.81 -2.30 18.59
C ASN A 82 17.73 -3.33 18.17
N GLY A 83 17.07 -3.06 17.03
CA GLY A 83 16.06 -3.91 16.41
C GLY A 83 15.07 -4.52 17.40
N VAL A 84 14.90 -5.84 17.30
CA VAL A 84 14.03 -6.66 18.17
C VAL A 84 14.22 -6.41 19.67
N GLU A 85 15.46 -6.26 20.15
CA GLU A 85 15.70 -6.08 21.58
C GLU A 85 15.14 -4.75 22.09
N SER A 86 15.22 -3.69 21.29
CA SER A 86 14.54 -2.43 21.61
C SER A 86 13.00 -2.57 21.60
N HIS A 87 12.45 -3.34 20.66
CA HIS A 87 11.01 -3.62 20.63
C HIS A 87 10.54 -4.38 21.88
N LEU A 88 11.31 -5.35 22.36
CA LEU A 88 11.00 -6.10 23.58
C LEU A 88 10.97 -5.21 24.83
N VAL A 89 11.93 -4.30 24.96
CA VAL A 89 11.94 -3.33 26.07
C VAL A 89 10.72 -2.41 25.97
N MET A 90 10.45 -1.87 24.79
CA MET A 90 9.28 -1.02 24.56
C MET A 90 7.97 -1.75 24.87
N LEU A 91 7.77 -2.96 24.34
CA LEU A 91 6.53 -3.72 24.47
C LEU A 91 6.27 -4.13 25.94
N ASN A 92 7.29 -4.59 26.66
CA ASN A 92 7.16 -4.90 28.10
C ASN A 92 6.86 -3.65 28.93
N LEU A 93 7.51 -2.52 28.64
CA LEU A 93 7.24 -1.25 29.30
C LEU A 93 5.80 -0.78 29.08
N LEU A 94 5.33 -0.81 27.82
CA LEU A 94 3.98 -0.42 27.45
C LEU A 94 2.95 -1.36 28.09
N ARG A 95 3.20 -2.69 28.08
CA ARG A 95 2.35 -3.67 28.76
C ARG A 95 2.21 -3.37 30.25
N GLU A 96 3.32 -3.14 30.94
CA GLU A 96 3.32 -2.81 32.37
C GLU A 96 2.51 -1.54 32.64
N CYS A 97 2.76 -0.47 31.88
CA CYS A 97 2.13 0.82 32.13
C CYS A 97 0.65 0.82 31.72
N VAL A 98 0.37 0.44 30.48
CA VAL A 98 -0.98 0.54 29.90
C VAL A 98 -1.89 -0.55 30.45
N CYS A 99 -1.44 -1.80 30.39
CA CYS A 99 -2.30 -2.94 30.70
C CYS A 99 -2.35 -3.27 32.18
N VAL A 100 -1.19 -3.41 32.83
CA VAL A 100 -1.12 -3.86 34.24
C VAL A 100 -1.48 -2.72 35.20
N LYS A 101 -0.81 -1.57 35.08
CA LYS A 101 -1.00 -0.45 36.00
C LYS A 101 -2.34 0.27 35.80
N HIS A 102 -2.68 0.60 34.55
CA HIS A 102 -3.88 1.39 34.25
C HIS A 102 -5.10 0.56 33.87
N GLY A 103 -4.96 -0.75 33.63
CA GLY A 103 -6.08 -1.61 33.25
C GLY A 103 -6.66 -1.26 31.88
N LYS A 104 -5.83 -0.73 30.95
CA LYS A 104 -6.22 -0.25 29.63
C LYS A 104 -5.73 -1.16 28.52
N ARG A 105 -6.37 -1.09 27.35
CA ARG A 105 -5.99 -1.86 26.16
C ARG A 105 -4.75 -1.28 25.50
N LEU A 106 -3.89 -2.17 25.01
CA LEU A 106 -2.74 -1.83 24.20
C LEU A 106 -2.83 -2.60 22.88
N LEU A 107 -2.88 -1.86 21.78
CA LEU A 107 -2.66 -2.39 20.44
C LEU A 107 -1.26 -1.98 19.99
N TYR A 108 -0.34 -2.93 19.92
CA TYR A 108 1.02 -2.67 19.47
C TYR A 108 1.16 -3.04 18.00
N ARG A 109 1.40 -2.06 17.13
CA ARG A 109 1.62 -2.28 15.71
C ARG A 109 3.03 -2.82 15.47
N THR A 110 3.10 -3.94 14.76
CA THR A 110 4.35 -4.65 14.43
C THR A 110 5.02 -4.13 13.16
N TRP A 111 4.42 -3.20 12.42
CA TRP A 111 5.03 -2.63 11.22
C TRP A 111 6.41 -2.01 11.50
N LEU A 112 7.42 -2.37 10.70
CA LEU A 112 8.84 -1.97 10.86
C LEU A 112 9.46 -2.41 12.18
N SER A 113 9.06 -3.58 12.68
CA SER A 113 9.64 -4.13 13.92
C SER A 113 10.50 -5.37 13.73
N GLU A 114 10.75 -5.75 12.48
CA GLU A 114 11.45 -6.98 12.05
C GLU A 114 10.64 -8.26 12.34
N ILE A 115 9.75 -8.25 13.33
CA ILE A 115 8.92 -9.40 13.72
C ILE A 115 7.62 -9.52 12.90
N ASP A 116 7.33 -8.60 11.99
CA ASP A 116 6.13 -8.61 11.15
C ASP A 116 6.29 -9.43 9.86
N GLU A 117 7.51 -9.82 9.50
CA GLU A 117 7.82 -10.49 8.24
C GLU A 117 8.34 -11.94 8.44
N ASP A 118 9.00 -12.22 9.58
CA ASP A 118 9.59 -13.53 9.89
C ASP A 118 8.83 -14.28 10.99
N ALA A 119 8.36 -15.49 10.67
CA ALA A 119 7.58 -16.31 11.59
C ALA A 119 8.38 -16.85 12.80
N GLU A 120 9.66 -17.18 12.62
CA GLU A 120 10.49 -17.73 13.70
C GLU A 120 10.91 -16.62 14.66
N GLN A 121 11.34 -15.49 14.14
CA GLN A 121 11.66 -14.29 14.91
C GLN A 121 10.43 -13.80 15.69
N TYR A 122 9.25 -13.80 15.06
CA TYR A 122 8.01 -13.49 15.76
C TYR A 122 7.73 -14.45 16.92
N ARG A 123 7.91 -15.77 16.74
CA ARG A 123 7.68 -16.75 17.84
C ARG A 123 8.63 -16.51 19.01
N ASP A 124 9.91 -16.26 18.75
CA ASP A 124 10.88 -15.97 19.80
C ASP A 124 10.47 -14.74 20.61
N VAL A 125 10.18 -13.63 19.92
CA VAL A 125 9.79 -12.38 20.55
C VAL A 125 8.48 -12.51 21.31
N SER A 126 7.49 -13.17 20.70
CA SER A 126 6.19 -13.45 21.31
C SER A 126 6.33 -14.22 22.62
N ALA A 127 7.25 -15.19 22.70
CA ALA A 127 7.50 -16.00 23.90
C ALA A 127 8.23 -15.25 25.03
N ARG A 128 8.87 -14.12 24.72
CA ARG A 128 9.63 -13.29 25.67
C ARG A 128 8.81 -12.15 26.28
N VAL A 129 7.54 -12.03 25.90
CA VAL A 129 6.60 -11.07 26.46
C VAL A 129 5.47 -11.83 27.12
N GLU A 130 5.29 -11.63 28.43
CA GLU A 130 4.22 -12.29 29.18
C GLU A 130 2.84 -11.88 28.60
N PRO A 131 1.94 -12.83 28.30
CA PRO A 131 0.61 -12.51 27.82
C PRO A 131 -0.18 -11.59 28.78
N HIS A 132 -1.10 -10.82 28.22
CA HIS A 132 -2.08 -10.06 28.99
C HIS A 132 -3.38 -9.93 28.19
N PRO A 133 -4.58 -10.11 28.79
CA PRO A 133 -5.86 -10.06 28.06
C PRO A 133 -6.19 -8.68 27.44
N LEU A 134 -5.47 -7.64 27.86
CA LEU A 134 -5.59 -6.27 27.32
C LEU A 134 -4.47 -5.91 26.32
N LEU A 135 -3.54 -6.82 26.04
CA LEU A 135 -2.49 -6.63 25.05
C LEU A 135 -2.87 -7.38 23.76
N MET A 136 -2.83 -6.68 22.64
CA MET A 136 -2.99 -7.24 21.29
C MET A 136 -1.85 -6.77 20.38
N LEU A 137 -1.39 -7.66 19.51
CA LEU A 137 -0.44 -7.33 18.46
C LEU A 137 -1.19 -7.06 17.16
N SER A 138 -0.86 -5.96 16.51
CA SER A 138 -1.48 -5.53 15.25
C SER A 138 -0.52 -5.82 14.11
N ILE A 139 -0.94 -6.69 13.18
CA ILE A 139 -0.12 -7.25 12.11
C ILE A 139 -0.88 -7.08 10.79
N LYS A 140 -0.24 -6.54 9.76
CA LYS A 140 -0.86 -6.39 8.43
C LYS A 140 -1.18 -7.76 7.84
N HIS A 141 -2.23 -7.86 7.02
CA HIS A 141 -2.57 -9.13 6.35
C HIS A 141 -1.47 -9.64 5.41
N CYS A 142 -0.65 -8.76 4.84
CA CYS A 142 0.51 -9.12 4.04
C CYS A 142 1.79 -8.45 4.55
N VAL A 143 2.93 -9.06 4.22
CA VAL A 143 4.28 -8.58 4.53
C VAL A 143 4.47 -7.18 3.94
N GLY A 144 5.32 -6.35 4.54
CA GLY A 144 5.61 -5.03 4.00
C GLY A 144 4.43 -4.06 4.13
N ASP A 145 4.27 -3.21 3.12
CA ASP A 145 3.33 -2.10 3.16
C ASP A 145 2.08 -2.30 2.30
N PHE A 146 1.32 -3.35 2.59
CA PHE A 146 0.05 -3.65 1.90
C PHE A 146 0.16 -3.91 0.39
N HIS A 147 1.36 -4.10 -0.16
CA HIS A 147 1.55 -4.35 -1.59
C HIS A 147 0.90 -5.66 -2.04
N ARG A 148 0.28 -5.63 -3.23
CA ARG A 148 -0.39 -6.80 -3.83
C ARG A 148 0.53 -7.99 -4.04
N ALA A 149 1.77 -7.73 -4.45
CA ALA A 149 2.74 -8.76 -4.78
C ALA A 149 3.43 -9.39 -3.54
N HIS A 150 2.97 -9.06 -2.32
CA HIS A 150 3.54 -9.59 -1.09
C HIS A 150 2.70 -10.75 -0.54
N THR A 151 3.38 -11.72 0.06
CA THR A 151 2.75 -12.88 0.69
C THR A 151 1.91 -12.48 1.88
N PHE A 152 0.93 -13.31 2.24
CA PHE A 152 0.23 -13.21 3.51
C PHE A 152 1.23 -13.27 4.68
N SER A 153 1.03 -12.47 5.72
CA SER A 153 2.03 -12.28 6.77
C SER A 153 2.30 -13.59 7.54
N PRO A 154 3.53 -14.14 7.50
CA PRO A 154 3.86 -15.39 8.18
C PRO A 154 3.58 -15.40 9.69
N PRO A 155 3.71 -14.28 10.44
CA PRO A 155 3.37 -14.23 11.86
C PRO A 155 1.89 -14.44 12.22
N LEU A 156 0.97 -14.38 11.26
CA LEU A 156 -0.46 -14.47 11.55
C LEU A 156 -0.85 -15.91 11.94
N GLY A 157 -1.47 -16.05 13.11
CA GLY A 157 -1.97 -17.31 13.65
C GLY A 157 -0.98 -18.10 14.50
N ILE A 158 0.19 -17.53 14.82
CA ILE A 158 1.22 -18.14 15.68
C ILE A 158 1.57 -17.22 16.87
N GLY A 159 2.32 -17.72 17.86
CA GLY A 159 2.72 -16.94 19.04
C GLY A 159 1.73 -17.03 20.22
N GLN A 160 1.93 -16.19 21.24
CA GLN A 160 1.23 -16.27 22.53
C GLN A 160 0.20 -15.16 22.77
N HIS A 161 0.16 -14.13 21.92
CA HIS A 161 -0.68 -12.94 22.12
C HIS A 161 -1.85 -12.92 21.12
N PRO A 162 -3.01 -12.35 21.50
CA PRO A 162 -4.05 -12.04 20.54
C PRO A 162 -3.55 -11.09 19.45
N GLN A 163 -4.02 -11.30 18.23
CA GLN A 163 -3.62 -10.63 17.01
C GLN A 163 -4.83 -9.98 16.33
N ILE A 164 -4.74 -8.68 16.06
CA ILE A 164 -5.67 -7.99 15.17
C ILE A 164 -5.02 -7.84 13.79
N VAL A 165 -5.73 -8.19 12.74
CA VAL A 165 -5.19 -8.16 11.38
C VAL A 165 -5.49 -6.82 10.72
N GLU A 166 -4.47 -6.08 10.28
CA GLU A 166 -4.66 -4.81 9.57
C GLU A 166 -4.92 -5.02 8.07
N VAL A 167 -5.91 -4.31 7.53
CA VAL A 167 -6.25 -4.34 6.10
C VAL A 167 -6.42 -2.93 5.56
N GLN A 168 -5.71 -2.58 4.49
CA GLN A 168 -5.86 -1.29 3.83
C GLN A 168 -6.93 -1.32 2.76
N CYS A 169 -8.01 -0.57 2.97
CA CYS A 169 -9.13 -0.45 2.03
C CYS A 169 -8.94 0.74 1.07
N GLN A 170 -8.27 1.81 1.51
CA GLN A 170 -7.81 2.89 0.64
C GLN A 170 -6.39 2.57 0.14
N ARG A 171 -6.31 1.75 -0.91
CA ARG A 171 -5.07 1.15 -1.41
C ARG A 171 -4.07 2.20 -1.91
N GLU A 172 -3.04 2.50 -1.13
CA GLU A 172 -2.02 3.54 -1.40
C GLU A 172 -1.35 3.35 -2.77
N TYR A 173 -0.91 2.13 -3.04
CA TYR A 173 -0.16 1.77 -4.24
C TYR A 173 -1.08 1.36 -5.42
N GLU A 174 -2.40 1.44 -5.25
CA GLU A 174 -3.39 0.95 -6.21
C GLU A 174 -4.56 1.93 -6.36
N GLY A 175 -4.26 3.23 -6.44
CA GLY A 175 -5.22 4.26 -6.86
C GLY A 175 -6.02 4.93 -5.75
N LYS A 176 -5.87 4.53 -4.48
CA LYS A 176 -6.52 5.16 -3.32
C LYS A 176 -8.03 5.33 -3.41
N GLY A 177 -8.70 4.47 -4.18
CA GLY A 177 -10.15 4.54 -4.44
C GLY A 177 -10.55 5.43 -5.61
N ALA A 178 -9.62 5.96 -6.41
CA ALA A 178 -9.93 6.74 -7.60
C ALA A 178 -10.64 5.92 -8.69
N TYR A 179 -10.41 4.61 -8.69
CA TYR A 179 -11.00 3.59 -9.55
C TYR A 179 -11.39 2.36 -8.71
N PRO A 180 -12.31 1.48 -9.18
CA PRO A 180 -12.67 0.27 -8.45
C PRO A 180 -11.45 -0.63 -8.22
N ASN A 181 -11.35 -1.17 -7.00
CA ASN A 181 -10.39 -2.20 -6.63
C ASN A 181 -10.94 -2.98 -5.43
N TYR A 182 -11.64 -4.08 -5.70
CA TYR A 182 -12.29 -4.90 -4.67
C TYR A 182 -11.33 -5.98 -4.15
N ILE A 183 -10.67 -5.69 -3.02
CA ILE A 183 -9.67 -6.56 -2.40
C ILE A 183 -10.24 -7.43 -1.29
N ALA A 184 -11.42 -7.12 -0.75
CA ALA A 184 -11.98 -7.79 0.42
C ALA A 184 -12.07 -9.31 0.25
N ASP A 185 -12.60 -9.78 -0.89
CA ASP A 185 -12.70 -11.21 -1.20
C ASP A 185 -11.33 -11.88 -1.14
N GLY A 186 -10.32 -11.29 -1.78
CA GLY A 186 -8.99 -11.89 -1.78
C GLY A 186 -8.24 -11.81 -0.45
N VAL A 187 -8.51 -10.81 0.41
CA VAL A 187 -8.00 -10.81 1.79
C VAL A 187 -8.69 -11.91 2.63
N ILE A 188 -9.99 -12.10 2.43
CA ILE A 188 -10.80 -13.04 3.21
C ILE A 188 -10.57 -14.48 2.77
N ASN A 189 -10.55 -14.74 1.46
CA ASN A 189 -10.54 -16.06 0.85
C ASN A 189 -9.20 -16.42 0.18
N GLY A 190 -8.30 -15.45 0.01
CA GLY A 190 -6.99 -15.61 -0.63
C GLY A 190 -6.92 -14.99 -2.03
N PHE A 191 -5.79 -14.37 -2.35
CA PHE A 191 -5.57 -13.75 -3.65
C PHE A 191 -5.12 -14.77 -4.72
N GLU A 192 -5.41 -14.49 -6.00
CA GLU A 192 -5.05 -15.41 -7.10
C GLU A 192 -3.53 -15.57 -7.25
N GLU A 193 -2.76 -14.51 -7.02
CA GLU A 193 -1.30 -14.54 -7.10
C GLU A 193 -0.65 -15.38 -5.98
N TYR A 194 -1.36 -15.71 -4.90
CA TYR A 194 -0.83 -16.57 -3.86
C TYR A 194 -0.55 -18.00 -4.35
N ASP A 195 -1.15 -18.42 -5.47
CA ASP A 195 -0.84 -19.73 -6.03
C ASP A 195 0.61 -19.87 -6.50
N TYR A 196 1.25 -18.76 -6.89
CA TYR A 196 2.68 -18.75 -7.22
C TYR A 196 3.55 -18.10 -6.12
N LEU A 197 3.06 -17.09 -5.39
CA LEU A 197 3.80 -16.45 -4.29
C LEU A 197 3.92 -17.36 -3.06
N MET A 198 2.92 -18.24 -2.87
CA MET A 198 2.81 -19.13 -1.70
C MET A 198 2.44 -20.56 -2.13
N PRO A 199 3.32 -21.25 -2.87
CA PRO A 199 3.01 -22.54 -3.47
C PRO A 199 2.65 -23.60 -2.41
N LYS A 200 1.63 -24.41 -2.72
CA LYS A 200 1.08 -25.44 -1.83
C LYS A 200 2.15 -26.48 -1.51
N GLY A 201 2.39 -26.72 -0.21
CA GLY A 201 3.42 -27.65 0.28
C GLY A 201 4.28 -27.07 1.41
N ASN A 202 4.32 -25.75 1.56
CA ASN A 202 4.84 -25.08 2.74
C ASN A 202 3.73 -24.97 3.80
N THR A 203 3.54 -26.03 4.59
CA THR A 203 2.38 -26.25 5.48
C THR A 203 2.29 -25.31 6.69
N LEU A 204 3.16 -24.29 6.78
CA LEU A 204 3.26 -23.43 7.95
C LEU A 204 2.52 -22.08 7.82
N ASN A 205 2.03 -21.73 6.63
CA ASN A 205 1.56 -20.35 6.38
C ASN A 205 0.08 -20.31 6.02
N ASN A 206 -0.69 -19.60 6.85
CA ASN A 206 -2.01 -19.10 6.50
C ASN A 206 -1.92 -18.25 5.22
N ARG A 207 -2.94 -18.27 4.37
CA ARG A 207 -2.98 -17.53 3.10
C ARG A 207 -4.09 -16.49 3.05
N CYS A 208 -4.99 -16.46 4.03
CA CYS A 208 -6.10 -15.51 4.09
C CYS A 208 -6.67 -15.42 5.51
N LEU A 209 -7.62 -14.50 5.74
CA LEU A 209 -8.29 -14.38 7.04
C LEU A 209 -9.09 -15.64 7.40
N ARG A 210 -9.66 -16.35 6.42
CA ARG A 210 -10.45 -17.56 6.68
C ARG A 210 -9.61 -18.69 7.30
N ASP A 211 -8.33 -18.78 6.94
CA ASP A 211 -7.40 -19.76 7.54
C ASP A 211 -7.16 -19.48 9.03
N LEU A 212 -7.34 -18.23 9.48
CA LEU A 212 -7.14 -17.80 10.86
C LEU A 212 -8.32 -18.10 11.79
N LEU A 213 -9.48 -18.51 11.27
CA LEU A 213 -10.69 -18.68 12.10
C LEU A 213 -10.56 -19.74 13.20
N GLN A 214 -9.65 -20.70 13.03
CA GLN A 214 -9.37 -21.72 14.04
C GLN A 214 -8.17 -21.35 14.94
N SER A 215 -7.50 -20.23 14.68
CA SER A 215 -6.37 -19.78 15.48
C SER A 215 -6.87 -19.09 16.75
N PRO A 216 -6.42 -19.50 17.95
CA PRO A 216 -6.75 -18.80 19.19
C PRO A 216 -6.12 -17.41 19.28
N GLN A 217 -5.13 -17.10 18.44
CA GLN A 217 -4.55 -15.76 18.36
C GLN A 217 -5.44 -14.79 17.59
N PHE A 218 -6.31 -15.24 16.66
CA PHE A 218 -7.09 -14.33 15.84
C PHE A 218 -8.15 -13.57 16.67
N ALA A 219 -7.92 -12.29 16.89
CA ALA A 219 -8.77 -11.42 17.72
C ALA A 219 -9.71 -10.52 16.89
N GLY A 220 -9.52 -10.46 15.57
CA GLY A 220 -10.37 -9.70 14.65
C GLY A 220 -9.58 -8.98 13.57
N VAL A 221 -10.24 -8.01 12.93
CA VAL A 221 -9.71 -7.25 11.80
C VAL A 221 -9.81 -5.75 12.08
N TRP A 222 -8.78 -5.00 11.70
CA TRP A 222 -8.75 -3.55 11.72
C TRP A 222 -8.57 -3.03 10.29
N THR A 223 -9.59 -2.33 9.78
CA THR A 223 -9.50 -1.68 8.47
C THR A 223 -8.86 -0.30 8.57
N TRP A 224 -7.82 -0.08 7.78
CA TRP A 224 -7.43 1.25 7.31
C TRP A 224 -8.42 1.65 6.22
N SER A 225 -9.64 2.03 6.66
CA SER A 225 -10.74 2.43 5.78
C SER A 225 -10.38 3.67 4.97
N ARG A 226 -9.59 4.56 5.60
CA ARG A 226 -9.02 5.80 5.07
C ARG A 226 -7.59 5.96 5.57
N GLY A 227 -6.78 6.75 4.86
CA GLY A 227 -5.48 7.22 5.36
C GLY A 227 -4.28 6.37 4.96
N GLY A 228 -4.27 5.82 3.75
CA GLY A 228 -3.07 5.25 3.13
C GLY A 228 -2.30 6.29 2.30
N GLY A 229 -0.99 6.38 2.50
CA GLY A 229 -0.05 7.16 1.68
C GLY A 229 -0.10 8.67 1.80
N TRP A 230 0.66 9.31 0.89
CA TRP A 230 0.89 10.75 0.85
C TRP A 230 0.26 11.36 -0.39
N LYS A 231 -0.09 12.65 -0.38
CA LYS A 231 -0.60 13.34 -1.58
C LYS A 231 -1.80 12.60 -2.22
N GLY A 232 -1.97 12.73 -3.54
CA GLY A 232 -3.09 12.17 -4.28
C GLY A 232 -2.95 10.68 -4.63
N PRO A 233 -3.81 10.18 -5.54
CA PRO A 233 -4.94 10.90 -6.12
C PRO A 233 -5.98 11.23 -5.03
N TYR A 234 -6.48 12.46 -5.03
CA TYR A 234 -7.53 12.89 -4.12
C TYR A 234 -8.89 12.50 -4.71
N ILE A 235 -9.55 11.56 -4.04
CA ILE A 235 -10.86 11.04 -4.42
C ILE A 235 -11.97 12.02 -4.06
N GLN A 236 -13.01 12.04 -4.89
CA GLN A 236 -14.22 12.85 -4.65
C GLN A 236 -15.36 12.05 -4.02
N ASN A 237 -15.24 10.72 -4.02
CA ASN A 237 -16.22 9.82 -3.46
C ASN A 237 -15.53 8.58 -2.89
N GLU A 238 -16.16 8.05 -1.86
CA GLU A 238 -15.63 7.11 -0.90
C GLU A 238 -16.05 5.65 -1.18
N PHE A 239 -17.00 5.45 -2.11
CA PHE A 239 -17.73 4.22 -2.38
C PHE A 239 -16.87 2.95 -2.51
N TRP A 240 -15.75 2.99 -3.24
CA TRP A 240 -14.91 1.80 -3.43
C TRP A 240 -14.14 1.39 -2.17
N CYS A 241 -13.69 2.35 -1.38
CA CYS A 241 -13.02 2.06 -0.11
C CYS A 241 -14.06 1.55 0.91
N ASP A 242 -15.25 2.15 0.90
CA ASP A 242 -16.37 1.76 1.77
C ASP A 242 -16.86 0.35 1.46
N ALA A 243 -16.93 -0.05 0.18
CA ALA A 243 -17.28 -1.42 -0.20
C ALA A 243 -16.34 -2.44 0.45
N ASN A 244 -15.03 -2.21 0.38
CA ASN A 244 -14.04 -3.09 1.01
C ASN A 244 -14.17 -3.08 2.55
N ALA A 245 -14.23 -1.89 3.16
CA ALA A 245 -14.33 -1.75 4.61
C ALA A 245 -15.62 -2.38 5.16
N TRP A 246 -16.74 -2.18 4.48
CA TRP A 246 -18.04 -2.72 4.85
C TRP A 246 -18.04 -4.24 4.75
N VAL A 247 -17.57 -4.83 3.64
CA VAL A 247 -17.53 -6.29 3.47
C VAL A 247 -16.63 -6.94 4.54
N ILE A 248 -15.43 -6.39 4.77
CA ILE A 248 -14.52 -6.90 5.80
C ILE A 248 -15.14 -6.79 7.19
N ALA A 249 -15.82 -5.69 7.50
CA ALA A 249 -16.47 -5.50 8.79
C ALA A 249 -17.66 -6.46 9.00
N GLN A 250 -18.50 -6.68 7.98
CA GLN A 250 -19.61 -7.63 8.10
C GLN A 250 -19.11 -9.07 8.16
N TRP A 251 -18.11 -9.43 7.36
CA TRP A 251 -17.47 -10.74 7.44
C TRP A 251 -16.83 -10.96 8.82
N GLY A 252 -16.13 -9.96 9.37
CA GLY A 252 -15.55 -10.04 10.70
C GLY A 252 -16.58 -10.25 11.83
N ARG A 253 -17.83 -9.80 11.64
CA ARG A 253 -18.95 -10.06 12.56
C ARG A 253 -19.59 -11.43 12.36
N ASN A 254 -19.64 -11.92 11.12
CA ASN A 254 -20.18 -13.22 10.78
C ASN A 254 -19.32 -13.94 9.72
N PRO A 255 -18.25 -14.64 10.13
CA PRO A 255 -17.28 -15.22 9.19
C PRO A 255 -17.79 -16.33 8.27
N GLU A 256 -18.98 -16.86 8.57
CA GLU A 256 -19.70 -17.83 7.72
C GLU A 256 -20.32 -17.18 6.46
N SER A 257 -20.39 -15.84 6.43
CA SER A 257 -20.96 -15.09 5.31
C SER A 257 -20.11 -15.23 4.04
N ASP A 258 -20.80 -15.31 2.90
CA ASP A 258 -20.19 -15.24 1.58
C ASP A 258 -19.84 -13.78 1.19
N CYS A 259 -18.68 -13.59 0.56
CA CYS A 259 -18.21 -12.24 0.22
C CYS A 259 -19.04 -11.59 -0.89
N ASP A 260 -19.52 -12.37 -1.86
CA ASP A 260 -20.35 -11.86 -2.95
C ASP A 260 -21.73 -11.46 -2.43
N ASP A 261 -22.32 -12.26 -1.54
CA ASP A 261 -23.58 -11.93 -0.88
C ASP A 261 -23.49 -10.64 -0.05
N LEU A 262 -22.41 -10.48 0.72
CA LEU A 262 -22.12 -9.25 1.45
C LEU A 262 -21.97 -8.06 0.50
N LEU A 263 -21.21 -8.20 -0.59
CA LEU A 263 -21.02 -7.11 -1.53
C LEU A 263 -22.32 -6.72 -2.24
N ARG A 264 -23.19 -7.69 -2.55
CA ARG A 264 -24.54 -7.43 -3.08
C ARG A 264 -25.41 -6.69 -2.09
N GLN A 265 -25.34 -7.05 -0.81
CA GLN A 265 -26.05 -6.32 0.24
C GLN A 265 -25.57 -4.87 0.30
N PHE A 266 -24.25 -4.62 0.26
CA PHE A 266 -23.71 -3.27 0.20
C PHE A 266 -24.28 -2.49 -1.00
N PHE A 267 -24.32 -3.07 -2.20
CA PHE A 267 -24.92 -2.42 -3.36
C PHE A 267 -26.44 -2.18 -3.21
N ALA A 268 -27.17 -3.11 -2.59
CA ALA A 268 -28.59 -2.94 -2.31
C ALA A 268 -28.84 -1.76 -1.35
N GLU A 269 -28.01 -1.61 -0.31
CA GLU A 269 -28.06 -0.47 0.63
C GLU A 269 -27.80 0.87 -0.07
N HIS A 270 -27.13 0.86 -1.23
CA HIS A 270 -26.89 2.03 -2.09
C HIS A 270 -27.93 2.20 -3.21
N GLY A 271 -29.02 1.43 -3.16
CA GLY A 271 -30.17 1.59 -4.05
C GLY A 271 -30.06 0.89 -5.40
N PHE A 272 -29.09 -0.01 -5.58
CA PHE A 272 -28.99 -0.80 -6.81
C PHE A 272 -29.96 -1.98 -6.81
N ASN A 273 -30.64 -2.20 -7.93
CA ASN A 273 -31.51 -3.35 -8.15
C ASN A 273 -30.70 -4.63 -8.45
N GLN A 274 -31.34 -5.79 -8.45
CA GLN A 274 -30.67 -7.08 -8.64
C GLN A 274 -29.83 -7.18 -9.93
N SER A 275 -30.31 -6.60 -11.03
CA SER A 275 -29.58 -6.63 -12.32
C SER A 275 -28.29 -5.83 -12.22
N ASP A 276 -28.35 -4.62 -11.66
CA ASP A 276 -27.19 -3.77 -11.49
C ASP A 276 -26.23 -4.31 -10.42
N GLN A 277 -26.75 -4.97 -9.37
CA GLN A 277 -25.92 -5.68 -8.39
C GLN A 277 -25.08 -6.78 -9.06
N ASN A 278 -25.65 -7.54 -10.01
CA ASN A 278 -24.89 -8.53 -10.78
C ASN A 278 -23.76 -7.88 -11.60
N ALA A 279 -24.06 -6.79 -12.29
CA ALA A 279 -23.08 -6.06 -13.08
C ALA A 279 -21.97 -5.45 -12.20
N LEU A 280 -22.32 -4.90 -11.04
CA LEU A 280 -21.37 -4.34 -10.07
C LEU A 280 -20.51 -5.42 -9.40
N LEU A 281 -21.07 -6.60 -9.14
CA LEU A 281 -20.29 -7.73 -8.63
C LEU A 281 -19.26 -8.18 -9.66
N GLU A 282 -19.67 -8.40 -10.91
CA GLU A 282 -18.75 -8.76 -11.99
C GLU A 282 -17.67 -7.68 -12.16
N LEU A 283 -18.07 -6.41 -12.20
CA LEU A 283 -17.16 -5.27 -12.26
C LEU A 283 -16.12 -5.29 -11.12
N SER A 284 -16.57 -5.58 -9.89
CA SER A 284 -15.70 -5.64 -8.71
C SER A 284 -14.66 -6.75 -8.83
N HIS A 285 -15.07 -7.94 -9.26
CA HIS A 285 -14.16 -9.07 -9.51
C HIS A 285 -13.18 -8.83 -10.67
N LEU A 286 -13.62 -8.14 -11.72
CA LEU A 286 -12.73 -7.73 -12.81
C LEU A 286 -11.73 -6.68 -12.35
N SER A 287 -12.12 -5.78 -11.43
CA SER A 287 -11.28 -4.68 -10.97
C SER A 287 -9.99 -5.16 -10.30
N THR A 288 -10.08 -6.11 -9.37
CA THR A 288 -8.90 -6.65 -8.68
C THR A 288 -7.95 -7.36 -9.65
N LYS A 289 -8.50 -8.07 -10.65
CA LYS A 289 -7.73 -8.73 -11.71
C LYS A 289 -7.03 -7.73 -12.63
N ALA A 290 -7.72 -6.65 -13.00
CA ALA A 290 -7.17 -5.60 -13.84
C ALA A 290 -6.03 -4.85 -13.14
N VAL A 291 -6.20 -4.55 -11.85
CA VAL A 291 -5.17 -3.92 -11.00
C VAL A 291 -3.92 -4.79 -10.92
N LEU A 292 -4.06 -6.07 -10.56
CA LEU A 292 -2.93 -7.00 -10.45
C LEU A 292 -2.08 -7.04 -11.73
N ARG A 293 -2.73 -7.18 -12.89
CA ARG A 293 -2.07 -7.30 -14.21
C ARG A 293 -1.43 -6.00 -14.72
N GLY A 294 -1.90 -4.86 -14.23
CA GLY A 294 -1.38 -3.56 -14.66
C GLY A 294 -0.32 -2.97 -13.74
N VAL A 295 -0.38 -3.28 -12.43
CA VAL A 295 0.56 -2.78 -11.41
C VAL A 295 1.66 -3.79 -11.09
N ALA A 296 1.28 -5.06 -10.95
CA ALA A 296 2.15 -6.17 -10.57
C ALA A 296 2.18 -7.23 -11.69
N SER A 297 2.18 -8.52 -11.35
CA SER A 297 2.10 -9.63 -12.31
C SER A 297 1.43 -10.87 -11.70
N ILE A 298 0.81 -11.71 -12.54
CA ILE A 298 0.29 -13.04 -12.20
C ILE A 298 1.34 -14.16 -12.29
N LYS A 299 2.59 -13.86 -12.69
CA LYS A 299 3.61 -14.87 -13.03
C LYS A 299 4.99 -14.65 -12.38
N GLY A 300 5.06 -13.81 -11.34
CA GLY A 300 6.30 -13.44 -10.68
C GLY A 300 6.39 -11.92 -10.59
N GLY A 301 6.41 -11.40 -9.37
CA GLY A 301 6.28 -9.98 -9.08
C GLY A 301 7.58 -9.21 -9.25
N HIS A 302 7.45 -7.97 -9.71
CA HIS A 302 8.45 -6.91 -9.59
C HIS A 302 8.04 -5.96 -8.45
N ASN A 303 8.98 -5.13 -8.00
CA ASN A 303 8.67 -4.13 -6.99
C ASN A 303 7.61 -3.14 -7.51
N THR A 304 6.44 -3.11 -6.87
CA THR A 304 5.30 -2.27 -7.28
C THR A 304 5.46 -0.78 -6.94
N LEU A 305 6.52 -0.39 -6.23
CA LEU A 305 6.81 1.00 -5.90
C LEU A 305 7.10 1.88 -7.11
N TRP A 306 7.24 1.33 -8.33
CA TRP A 306 7.30 2.14 -9.54
C TRP A 306 6.08 3.07 -9.71
N THR A 307 4.95 2.75 -9.09
CA THR A 307 3.83 3.67 -8.89
C THR A 307 3.62 3.86 -7.39
N ARG A 308 3.52 5.11 -6.96
CA ARG A 308 3.33 5.47 -5.56
C ARG A 308 2.41 6.68 -5.48
N ASP A 309 1.37 6.61 -4.67
CA ASP A 309 0.42 7.72 -4.52
C ASP A 309 -0.15 8.14 -5.88
N HIS A 310 0.07 9.39 -6.32
CA HIS A 310 -0.28 9.89 -7.66
C HIS A 310 0.92 9.93 -8.63
N TYR A 311 2.08 9.39 -8.27
CA TYR A 311 3.33 9.50 -9.01
C TYR A 311 3.61 8.25 -9.86
N ILE A 312 4.22 8.45 -11.03
CA ILE A 312 4.55 7.38 -11.98
C ILE A 312 6.04 7.41 -12.32
N GLY A 313 6.75 6.35 -11.93
CA GLY A 313 8.18 6.19 -12.14
C GLY A 313 8.57 6.03 -13.62
N GLY A 314 9.79 6.43 -13.95
CA GLY A 314 10.40 6.28 -15.26
C GLY A 314 11.76 5.59 -15.19
N ILE A 315 12.45 5.52 -16.33
CA ILE A 315 13.85 5.09 -16.39
C ILE A 315 14.73 6.21 -15.84
N GLU A 316 15.43 5.91 -14.75
CA GLU A 316 16.37 6.81 -14.06
C GLU A 316 17.79 6.28 -14.21
N ASP A 317 18.77 7.16 -14.41
CA ASP A 317 20.17 6.78 -14.65
C ASP A 317 20.83 6.12 -13.41
N GLU A 318 20.28 6.34 -12.21
CA GLU A 318 20.76 5.77 -10.93
C GLU A 318 19.97 4.54 -10.43
N GLY A 319 19.04 3.99 -11.24
CA GLY A 319 18.38 2.72 -10.93
C GLY A 319 17.15 2.82 -10.00
N GLY A 320 16.20 3.70 -10.34
CA GLY A 320 14.89 3.82 -9.68
C GLY A 320 14.05 2.53 -9.66
N TYR A 321 12.93 2.54 -8.93
CA TYR A 321 12.06 1.35 -8.80
C TYR A 321 11.56 0.82 -10.14
N MET A 322 11.20 1.71 -11.07
CA MET A 322 10.78 1.36 -12.43
C MET A 322 11.94 0.75 -13.24
N ASP A 323 13.11 1.39 -13.25
CA ASP A 323 14.27 0.90 -14.00
C ASP A 323 14.70 -0.50 -13.53
N ARG A 324 14.73 -0.74 -12.21
CA ARG A 324 15.02 -2.05 -11.64
C ARG A 324 14.01 -3.10 -12.07
N ALA A 325 12.71 -2.79 -11.99
CA ALA A 325 11.66 -3.70 -12.42
C ALA A 325 11.79 -4.08 -13.90
N ILE A 326 11.97 -3.09 -14.77
CA ILE A 326 12.12 -3.31 -16.23
C ILE A 326 13.39 -4.10 -16.53
N THR A 327 14.51 -3.76 -15.89
CA THR A 327 15.78 -4.48 -16.04
C THR A 327 15.63 -5.96 -15.68
N GLU A 328 14.99 -6.26 -14.56
CA GLU A 328 14.72 -7.64 -14.12
C GLU A 328 13.87 -8.40 -15.15
N ILE A 329 12.81 -7.77 -15.68
CA ILE A 329 11.94 -8.38 -16.68
C ILE A 329 12.69 -8.70 -17.98
N VAL A 330 13.56 -7.79 -18.43
CA VAL A 330 14.38 -7.99 -19.63
C VAL A 330 15.38 -9.13 -19.42
N GLN A 331 16.08 -9.14 -18.29
CA GLN A 331 17.08 -10.17 -17.97
C GLN A 331 16.47 -11.57 -17.88
N ASN A 332 15.19 -11.68 -17.53
CA ASN A 332 14.46 -12.94 -17.46
C ASN A 332 13.71 -13.30 -18.76
N ASP A 333 13.92 -12.56 -19.86
CA ASP A 333 13.27 -12.79 -21.17
C ASP A 333 11.73 -12.75 -21.08
N ARG A 334 11.18 -11.84 -20.27
CA ARG A 334 9.73 -11.73 -20.01
C ARG A 334 9.07 -10.50 -20.65
N VAL A 335 9.73 -9.82 -21.59
CA VAL A 335 9.26 -8.54 -22.17
C VAL A 335 7.88 -8.66 -22.82
N GLU A 336 7.72 -9.55 -23.81
CA GLU A 336 6.45 -9.70 -24.54
C GLU A 336 5.35 -10.27 -23.63
N GLU A 337 5.69 -11.14 -22.68
CA GLU A 337 4.76 -11.61 -21.66
C GLU A 337 4.23 -10.45 -20.80
N MET A 338 5.12 -9.57 -20.35
CA MET A 338 4.78 -8.47 -19.46
C MET A 338 3.95 -7.38 -20.16
N ILE A 339 4.21 -7.16 -21.45
CA ILE A 339 3.38 -6.30 -22.31
C ILE A 339 1.99 -6.93 -22.47
N ALA A 340 1.91 -8.21 -22.85
CA ALA A 340 0.64 -8.91 -23.02
C ALA A 340 -0.21 -8.94 -21.75
N GLU A 341 0.42 -9.04 -20.58
CA GLU A 341 -0.27 -8.97 -19.29
C GLU A 341 -0.92 -7.59 -19.07
N ARG A 342 -0.22 -6.49 -19.35
CA ARG A 342 -0.77 -5.13 -19.28
C ARG A 342 -1.84 -4.87 -20.34
N GLU A 343 -1.70 -5.45 -21.53
CA GLU A 343 -2.75 -5.40 -22.56
C GLU A 343 -4.03 -6.06 -22.04
N SER A 344 -3.89 -7.22 -21.38
CA SER A 344 -5.02 -7.91 -20.77
C SER A 344 -5.67 -7.07 -19.67
N SER A 345 -4.90 -6.34 -18.85
CA SER A 345 -5.44 -5.37 -17.88
C SER A 345 -6.32 -4.31 -18.57
N VAL A 346 -5.86 -3.71 -19.66
CA VAL A 346 -6.65 -2.71 -20.43
C VAL A 346 -7.91 -3.34 -21.03
N ILE A 347 -7.88 -4.61 -21.44
CA ILE A 347 -9.08 -5.33 -21.91
C ILE A 347 -10.10 -5.47 -20.77
N LEU A 348 -9.67 -5.85 -19.57
CA LEU A 348 -10.54 -5.93 -18.40
C LEU A 348 -11.13 -4.56 -18.04
N TRP A 349 -10.34 -3.49 -18.10
CA TRP A 349 -10.84 -2.13 -17.88
C TRP A 349 -11.91 -1.70 -18.89
N LYS A 350 -11.80 -2.11 -20.17
CA LYS A 350 -12.85 -1.86 -21.16
C LYS A 350 -14.16 -2.60 -20.81
N GLN A 351 -14.07 -3.82 -20.28
CA GLN A 351 -15.23 -4.57 -19.80
C GLN A 351 -15.87 -3.90 -18.57
N ILE A 352 -15.05 -3.46 -17.61
CA ILE A 352 -15.47 -2.69 -16.43
C ILE A 352 -16.24 -1.43 -16.84
N VAL A 353 -15.74 -0.64 -17.80
CA VAL A 353 -16.45 0.54 -18.31
C VAL A 353 -17.80 0.17 -18.93
N LYS A 354 -17.86 -0.92 -19.71
CA LYS A 354 -19.11 -1.39 -20.31
C LYS A 354 -20.16 -1.76 -19.25
N LEU A 355 -19.74 -2.43 -18.17
CA LEU A 355 -20.62 -2.77 -17.04
C LEU A 355 -21.11 -1.52 -16.31
N ALA A 356 -20.21 -0.57 -16.02
CA ALA A 356 -20.57 0.71 -15.39
C ALA A 356 -21.56 1.54 -16.22
N ASP A 357 -21.42 1.53 -17.55
CA ASP A 357 -22.33 2.22 -18.47
C ASP A 357 -23.71 1.58 -18.51
N SER A 358 -23.82 0.29 -18.21
CA SER A 358 -25.09 -0.44 -18.23
C SER A 358 -25.99 -0.20 -17.01
N LEU A 359 -25.46 0.43 -15.95
CA LEU A 359 -26.19 0.65 -14.70
C LEU A 359 -27.40 1.58 -14.88
N THR A 360 -28.53 1.23 -14.28
CA THR A 360 -29.83 1.92 -14.43
C THR A 360 -30.48 2.36 -13.12
N SER A 361 -30.01 1.88 -11.97
CA SER A 361 -30.55 2.11 -10.62
C SER A 361 -29.49 2.73 -9.70
N GLY A 362 -29.79 2.91 -8.41
CA GLY A 362 -29.01 3.78 -7.50
C GLY A 362 -29.32 5.27 -7.70
N SER A 363 -28.59 6.15 -7.02
CA SER A 363 -28.68 7.59 -7.28
C SER A 363 -27.99 7.96 -8.59
N GLU A 364 -28.44 9.04 -9.24
CA GLU A 364 -27.80 9.55 -10.45
C GLU A 364 -26.35 9.94 -10.22
N GLU A 365 -26.08 10.63 -9.11
CA GLU A 365 -24.73 11.01 -8.69
C GLU A 365 -23.81 9.80 -8.50
N LEU A 366 -24.28 8.73 -7.86
CA LEU A 366 -23.48 7.52 -7.63
C LEU A 366 -23.21 6.77 -8.93
N ARG A 367 -24.21 6.65 -9.82
CA ARG A 367 -23.97 6.06 -11.16
C ARG A 367 -22.94 6.87 -11.95
N GLU A 368 -23.04 8.20 -11.91
CA GLU A 368 -22.08 9.06 -12.59
C GLU A 368 -20.68 8.89 -12.01
N PHE A 369 -20.54 8.89 -10.68
CA PHE A 369 -19.26 8.58 -10.03
C PHE A 369 -18.69 7.25 -10.49
N ILE A 370 -19.47 6.16 -10.46
CA ILE A 370 -19.00 4.82 -10.87
C ILE A 370 -18.53 4.84 -12.33
N ARG A 371 -19.29 5.45 -13.23
CA ARG A 371 -18.94 5.58 -14.66
C ARG A 371 -17.67 6.38 -14.89
N VAL A 372 -17.49 7.49 -14.19
CA VAL A 372 -16.31 8.35 -14.26
C VAL A 372 -15.09 7.63 -13.68
N SER A 373 -15.24 7.03 -12.50
CA SER A 373 -14.20 6.28 -11.80
C SER A 373 -13.70 5.06 -12.59
N CYS A 374 -14.60 4.35 -13.28
CA CYS A 374 -14.22 3.26 -14.18
C CYS A 374 -13.45 3.74 -15.42
N ARG A 375 -13.87 4.88 -16.01
CA ARG A 375 -13.14 5.51 -17.12
C ARG A 375 -11.78 6.05 -16.69
N TYR A 376 -11.68 6.54 -15.46
CA TYR A 376 -10.42 6.97 -14.85
C TYR A 376 -9.44 5.79 -14.80
N GLY A 377 -9.89 4.63 -14.28
CA GLY A 377 -9.10 3.39 -14.31
C GLY A 377 -8.65 3.01 -15.72
N LEU A 378 -9.55 3.02 -16.70
CA LEU A 378 -9.20 2.72 -18.09
C LEU A 378 -8.12 3.68 -18.66
N CYS A 379 -8.21 4.98 -18.38
CA CYS A 379 -7.22 5.95 -18.85
C CYS A 379 -5.86 5.72 -18.18
N CYS A 380 -5.86 5.55 -16.85
CA CYS A 380 -4.66 5.29 -16.06
C CYS A 380 -3.91 4.04 -16.55
N TYR A 381 -4.60 2.93 -16.71
CA TYR A 381 -3.97 1.67 -17.11
C TYR A 381 -3.57 1.64 -18.60
N GLN A 382 -4.16 2.50 -19.44
CA GLN A 382 -3.66 2.73 -20.80
C GLN A 382 -2.36 3.56 -20.78
N VAL A 383 -2.25 4.56 -19.92
CA VAL A 383 -0.98 5.26 -19.69
C VAL A 383 0.09 4.26 -19.24
N TYR A 384 -0.22 3.39 -18.27
CA TYR A 384 0.71 2.38 -17.78
C TYR A 384 1.14 1.41 -18.88
N LEU A 385 0.20 0.82 -19.63
CA LEU A 385 0.52 -0.10 -20.72
C LEU A 385 1.51 0.53 -21.71
N GLU A 386 1.21 1.72 -22.21
CA GLU A 386 2.01 2.33 -23.28
C GLU A 386 3.36 2.82 -22.77
N ALA A 387 3.42 3.34 -21.54
CA ALA A 387 4.67 3.69 -20.90
C ALA A 387 5.59 2.48 -20.73
N TRP A 388 5.07 1.40 -20.13
CA TRP A 388 5.80 0.17 -19.93
C TRP A 388 6.25 -0.46 -21.26
N THR A 389 5.40 -0.43 -22.28
CA THR A 389 5.73 -0.97 -23.61
C THR A 389 6.93 -0.23 -24.21
N ALA A 390 6.91 1.10 -24.22
CA ALA A 390 8.03 1.90 -24.74
C ALA A 390 9.33 1.63 -23.96
N MET A 391 9.28 1.63 -22.63
CA MET A 391 10.46 1.44 -21.78
C MET A 391 11.02 0.01 -21.83
N LEU A 392 10.16 -1.02 -21.85
CA LEU A 392 10.62 -2.42 -21.97
C LEU A 392 11.30 -2.70 -23.31
N ILE A 393 10.74 -2.19 -24.40
CA ILE A 393 11.28 -2.37 -25.75
C ILE A 393 12.65 -1.70 -25.88
N GLU A 394 12.77 -0.45 -25.40
CA GLU A 394 14.04 0.27 -25.42
C GLU A 394 15.09 -0.45 -24.57
N LYS A 395 14.74 -0.79 -23.32
CA LYS A 395 15.66 -1.47 -22.40
C LYS A 395 16.11 -2.83 -22.95
N GLN A 396 15.21 -3.58 -23.59
CA GLN A 396 15.55 -4.84 -24.24
C GLN A 396 16.58 -4.66 -25.34
N ALA A 397 16.37 -3.70 -26.25
CA ALA A 397 17.31 -3.43 -27.33
C ALA A 397 18.69 -3.01 -26.80
N VAL A 398 18.73 -2.11 -25.82
CA VAL A 398 19.98 -1.66 -25.18
C VAL A 398 20.73 -2.80 -24.49
N LEU A 399 20.04 -3.61 -23.68
CA LEU A 399 20.68 -4.70 -22.93
C LEU A 399 21.12 -5.88 -23.83
N THR A 400 20.54 -6.03 -25.02
CA THR A 400 20.86 -7.10 -25.97
C THR A 400 21.75 -6.65 -27.14
N ASP A 401 22.23 -5.39 -27.12
CA ASP A 401 23.02 -4.77 -28.18
C ASP A 401 22.35 -4.89 -29.57
N GLN A 402 21.03 -4.72 -29.59
CA GLN A 402 20.21 -4.73 -30.80
C GLN A 402 19.75 -3.31 -31.18
N PRO A 403 19.49 -3.03 -32.47
CA PRO A 403 18.88 -1.77 -32.87
C PRO A 403 17.55 -1.53 -32.17
N VAL A 404 17.37 -0.33 -31.62
CA VAL A 404 16.13 0.07 -30.95
C VAL A 404 15.01 0.19 -31.99
N PRO A 405 13.86 -0.52 -31.82
CA PRO A 405 12.77 -0.47 -32.79
C PRO A 405 11.89 0.77 -32.55
N TRP A 406 12.39 1.95 -32.95
CA TRP A 406 11.76 3.25 -32.71
C TRP A 406 10.33 3.39 -33.25
N ASP A 407 9.96 2.68 -34.32
CA ASP A 407 8.57 2.68 -34.83
C ASP A 407 7.57 2.11 -33.81
N ARG A 408 7.96 1.06 -33.06
CA ARG A 408 7.13 0.49 -31.99
C ARG A 408 7.01 1.47 -30.83
N ILE A 409 8.13 2.07 -30.42
CA ILE A 409 8.18 3.06 -29.33
C ILE A 409 7.33 4.28 -29.69
N HIS A 410 7.48 4.82 -30.90
CA HIS A 410 6.68 5.94 -31.41
C HIS A 410 5.18 5.62 -31.39
N THR A 411 4.79 4.41 -31.81
CA THR A 411 3.40 3.97 -31.76
C THR A 411 2.85 3.99 -30.33
N SER A 412 3.63 3.52 -29.36
CA SER A 412 3.25 3.57 -27.94
C SER A 412 3.19 5.00 -27.40
N ILE A 413 4.12 5.88 -27.74
CA ILE A 413 4.09 7.30 -27.34
C ILE A 413 2.81 7.98 -27.85
N VAL A 414 2.40 7.75 -29.10
CA VAL A 414 1.16 8.33 -29.64
C VAL A 414 -0.07 7.85 -28.85
N LYS A 415 -0.09 6.59 -28.42
CA LYS A 415 -1.19 6.04 -27.62
C LYS A 415 -1.15 6.54 -26.18
N TYR A 416 0.03 6.67 -25.59
CA TYR A 416 0.29 7.29 -24.28
C TYR A 416 -0.27 8.72 -24.24
N ASP A 417 0.08 9.55 -25.23
CA ASP A 417 -0.39 10.94 -25.33
C ASP A 417 -1.91 11.01 -25.45
N LYS A 418 -2.50 10.13 -26.26
CA LYS A 418 -3.97 10.03 -26.38
C LYS A 418 -4.64 9.56 -25.08
N ALA A 419 -3.99 8.72 -24.28
CA ALA A 419 -4.52 8.29 -22.99
C ALA A 419 -4.51 9.44 -21.98
N TRP A 420 -3.42 10.19 -21.89
CA TRP A 420 -3.35 11.41 -21.06
C TRP A 420 -4.37 12.47 -21.47
N GLN A 421 -4.49 12.75 -22.77
CA GLN A 421 -5.49 13.72 -23.26
C GLN A 421 -6.91 13.34 -22.86
N ARG A 422 -7.27 12.05 -22.97
CA ARG A 422 -8.58 11.54 -22.54
C ARG A 422 -8.75 11.66 -21.04
N TRP A 423 -7.70 11.40 -20.26
CA TRP A 423 -7.75 11.50 -18.80
C TRP A 423 -7.92 12.94 -18.33
N HIS A 424 -7.17 13.88 -18.91
CA HIS A 424 -7.33 15.32 -18.66
C HIS A 424 -8.73 15.79 -19.02
N LEU A 425 -9.27 15.35 -20.15
CA LEU A 425 -10.63 15.69 -20.56
C LEU A 425 -11.68 15.13 -19.59
N LEU A 426 -11.51 13.89 -19.13
CA LEU A 426 -12.37 13.28 -18.12
C LEU A 426 -12.35 14.08 -16.81
N HIS A 427 -11.18 14.43 -16.30
CA HIS A 427 -11.04 15.24 -15.09
C HIS A 427 -11.62 16.64 -15.24
N LYS A 428 -11.39 17.28 -16.39
CA LYS A 428 -11.91 18.63 -16.67
C LYS A 428 -13.44 18.66 -16.75
N ASN A 429 -14.04 17.62 -17.34
CA ASN A 429 -15.48 17.64 -17.66
C ASN A 429 -16.36 17.01 -16.59
N HIS A 430 -15.80 16.26 -15.63
CA HIS A 430 -16.58 15.54 -14.62
C HIS A 430 -16.09 15.89 -13.20
N PRO A 431 -16.86 16.66 -12.41
CA PRO A 431 -16.46 17.06 -11.06
C PRO A 431 -16.21 15.91 -10.07
N LEU A 432 -16.82 14.75 -10.30
CA LEU A 432 -16.64 13.54 -9.48
C LEU A 432 -15.34 12.78 -9.83
N CYS A 433 -14.58 13.25 -10.81
CA CYS A 433 -13.30 12.67 -11.20
C CYS A 433 -12.23 13.00 -10.15
N SER A 434 -11.51 11.98 -9.70
CA SER A 434 -10.39 12.16 -8.77
C SER A 434 -9.29 13.03 -9.37
N SER A 435 -8.39 13.56 -8.52
CA SER A 435 -7.20 14.25 -9.04
C SER A 435 -6.35 13.33 -9.91
N LEU A 436 -5.67 13.88 -10.89
CA LEU A 436 -4.85 13.11 -11.84
C LEU A 436 -3.55 12.62 -11.19
N TYR A 437 -3.02 11.56 -11.77
CA TYR A 437 -1.62 11.20 -11.58
C TYR A 437 -0.69 12.24 -12.22
N GLN A 438 0.55 12.24 -11.78
CA GLN A 438 1.66 13.00 -12.33
C GLN A 438 2.55 12.05 -13.15
N ASP A 439 3.12 12.57 -14.22
CA ASP A 439 4.14 11.89 -15.01
C ASP A 439 5.54 12.04 -14.42
N THR A 440 5.66 12.67 -13.24
CA THR A 440 6.85 12.69 -12.39
C THR A 440 6.81 11.56 -11.37
N TYR A 441 7.97 11.25 -10.81
CA TYR A 441 8.07 10.42 -9.61
C TYR A 441 8.26 11.28 -8.36
N CYS A 442 8.62 10.65 -7.24
CA CYS A 442 8.78 11.34 -5.97
C CYS A 442 9.85 10.73 -5.07
N GLU A 443 10.46 11.60 -4.27
CA GLU A 443 11.42 11.24 -3.22
C GLU A 443 10.99 11.90 -1.91
N TYR A 444 11.17 11.19 -0.80
CA TYR A 444 10.91 11.77 0.53
C TYR A 444 12.18 12.43 1.05
N VAL A 445 12.13 13.73 1.30
CA VAL A 445 13.21 14.47 1.95
C VAL A 445 12.74 14.91 3.33
N ARG A 446 13.46 14.49 4.37
CA ARG A 446 13.14 14.68 5.81
C ARG A 446 12.44 15.99 6.18
N ASP A 447 13.03 17.11 5.78
CA ASP A 447 12.57 18.46 6.18
C ASP A 447 11.66 19.12 5.13
N GLN A 448 11.44 18.47 3.98
CA GLN A 448 10.66 19.01 2.86
C GLN A 448 9.43 18.14 2.51
N GLY A 449 9.34 16.92 3.07
CA GLY A 449 8.36 15.93 2.70
C GLY A 449 8.61 15.36 1.31
N MET A 450 7.53 14.93 0.64
CA MET A 450 7.60 14.41 -0.73
C MET A 450 7.92 15.53 -1.74
N ILE A 451 9.07 15.43 -2.40
CA ILE A 451 9.49 16.31 -3.50
C ILE A 451 9.41 15.55 -4.84
N PRO A 452 9.11 16.23 -5.96
CA PRO A 452 9.13 15.58 -7.28
C PRO A 452 10.53 15.12 -7.69
N SER A 453 10.60 13.97 -8.36
CA SER A 453 11.80 13.44 -9.03
C SER A 453 11.47 12.96 -10.45
N THR A 454 12.49 12.48 -11.17
CA THR A 454 12.38 12.01 -12.56
C THR A 454 11.32 10.91 -12.68
N GLY A 455 10.41 11.06 -13.63
CA GLY A 455 9.31 10.11 -13.83
C GLY A 455 9.17 9.61 -15.25
N VAL A 456 8.02 9.01 -15.52
CA VAL A 456 7.69 8.49 -16.86
C VAL A 456 7.69 9.59 -17.93
N GLY A 457 7.35 10.84 -17.57
CA GLY A 457 7.32 11.99 -18.49
C GLY A 457 8.69 12.30 -19.07
N ASP A 458 9.74 12.22 -18.23
CA ASP A 458 11.13 12.37 -18.65
C ASP A 458 11.53 11.25 -19.61
N SER A 459 11.19 10.01 -19.29
CA SER A 459 11.47 8.85 -20.16
C SER A 459 10.85 9.02 -21.55
N MET A 460 9.56 9.38 -21.61
CA MET A 460 8.87 9.63 -22.88
C MET A 460 9.49 10.79 -23.65
N SER A 461 9.97 11.84 -22.96
CA SER A 461 10.62 12.99 -23.61
C SER A 461 11.94 12.61 -24.26
N ARG A 462 12.79 11.85 -23.56
CA ARG A 462 14.04 11.30 -24.15
C ARG A 462 13.78 10.48 -25.40
N TYR A 463 12.75 9.63 -25.39
CA TYR A 463 12.40 8.82 -26.57
C TYR A 463 11.94 9.67 -27.75
N ARG A 464 11.17 10.74 -27.51
CA ARG A 464 10.77 11.68 -28.57
C ARG A 464 11.98 12.38 -29.21
N GLU A 465 12.96 12.78 -28.39
CA GLU A 465 14.20 13.39 -28.88
C GLU A 465 15.03 12.41 -29.73
N ALA A 466 15.17 11.16 -29.28
CA ALA A 466 15.86 10.12 -30.02
C ALA A 466 15.20 9.86 -31.40
N ILE A 467 13.87 9.70 -31.44
CA ILE A 467 13.12 9.53 -32.69
C ILE A 467 13.33 10.71 -33.65
N ALA A 468 13.31 11.94 -33.14
CA ALA A 468 13.56 13.13 -33.96
C ALA A 468 14.99 13.13 -34.53
N SER A 469 15.99 12.70 -33.75
CA SER A 469 17.39 12.64 -34.18
C SER A 469 17.66 11.55 -35.24
N GLU A 470 16.99 10.40 -35.15
CA GLU A 470 17.06 9.35 -36.17
C GLU A 470 16.41 9.79 -37.48
N THR A 471 15.28 10.50 -37.38
CA THR A 471 14.60 11.04 -38.55
C THR A 471 15.52 12.00 -39.31
N VAL A 472 16.26 12.87 -38.61
CA VAL A 472 17.20 13.84 -39.21
C VAL A 472 18.44 13.18 -39.84
N THR A 473 18.88 12.03 -39.35
CA THR A 473 20.06 11.31 -39.90
C THR A 473 19.72 10.39 -41.08
N SER A 474 18.42 10.16 -41.34
CA SER A 474 17.92 9.36 -42.46
C SER A 474 17.61 10.15 -43.74
N PHE A 475 17.74 11.48 -43.71
CA PHE A 475 17.69 12.40 -44.85
C PHE A 475 19.08 12.92 -45.22
#